data_AF-A0A5K1GWB0-F1
#
_entry.id   AF-A0A5K1GWB0-F1
#
_cell.length_a   1.000
_cell.length_b   1.000
_cell.length_c   1.000
_cell.angle_alpha   90.00
_cell.angle_beta   90.00
_cell.angle_gamma   90.00
#
_symmetry.space_group_name_H-M   'P 1'
#
loop_
_entity.id
_entity.type
_entity.pdbx_description
1 polymer ?
#
loop_
_entity_poly.entity_id
_entity_poly.type
_entity_poly.pdbx_seq_one_letter_code
_entity_poly.pdbx_strand_id
1 'polypeptide(L)' 'PFNEDELRSNAPQVITCNEYQREVAVSQNIAGKQFDRVFTFDK' A
#
# COMPACT_ATOMS: atom_id res chain seq x y z
N PRO A 1 -5.21 -2.94 -8.65
CA PRO A 1 -6.22 -3.75 -7.93
C PRO A 1 -5.67 -5.17 -7.76
N PHE A 2 -6.15 -5.93 -6.78
CA PHE A 2 -5.69 -7.30 -6.58
C PHE A 2 -6.09 -8.22 -7.74
N ASN A 3 -5.24 -9.19 -8.05
CA ASN A 3 -5.52 -10.30 -8.95
C ASN A 3 -6.18 -11.48 -8.19
N GLU A 4 -6.59 -12.54 -8.91
CA GLU A 4 -7.26 -13.69 -8.30
C GLU A 4 -6.39 -14.43 -7.27
N ASP A 5 -5.09 -14.57 -7.53
CA ASP A 5 -4.19 -15.31 -6.63
C ASP A 5 -3.99 -14.55 -5.31
N GLU A 6 -3.86 -13.22 -5.39
CA GLU A 6 -3.76 -12.35 -4.22
C GLU A 6 -5.04 -12.41 -3.38
N LEU A 7 -6.21 -12.38 -4.02
CA LEU A 7 -7.51 -12.52 -3.34
C LEU A 7 -7.66 -13.88 -2.67
N ARG A 8 -7.31 -14.98 -3.36
CA ARG A 8 -7.37 -16.34 -2.81
C ARG A 8 -6.44 -16.53 -1.61
N SER A 9 -5.30 -15.84 -1.61
CA SER A 9 -4.35 -15.86 -0.49
C SER A 9 -4.73 -14.93 0.66
N ASN A 10 -5.80 -14.12 0.53
CA ASN A 10 -6.12 -13.01 1.43
C ASN A 10 -4.93 -12.05 1.62
N ALA A 11 -4.27 -11.70 0.52
CA ALA A 11 -3.14 -10.79 0.54
C ALA A 11 -3.54 -9.43 1.17
N PRO A 12 -2.72 -8.88 2.08
CA PRO A 12 -3.03 -7.60 2.71
C PRO A 12 -2.86 -6.44 1.75
N GLN A 13 -3.75 -5.45 1.83
CA GLN A 13 -3.55 -4.17 1.14
C GLN A 13 -2.53 -3.34 1.91
N VAL A 14 -1.37 -3.16 1.30
CA VAL A 14 -0.26 -2.39 1.89
C VAL A 14 -0.02 -1.06 1.18
N ILE A 15 -0.77 -0.76 0.13
CA ILE A 15 -0.63 0.45 -0.68
C ILE A 15 -1.95 1.23 -0.65
N THR A 16 -1.84 2.54 -0.43
CA THR A 16 -2.95 3.48 -0.54
C THR A 16 -2.54 4.63 -1.45
N CYS A 17 -3.40 4.94 -2.43
CA CYS A 17 -3.20 6.06 -3.35
C CYS A 17 -4.13 7.21 -2.92
N ASN A 18 -3.56 8.40 -2.70
CA ASN A 18 -4.30 9.63 -2.51
C ASN A 18 -4.05 10.55 -3.71
N GLU A 19 -4.99 10.56 -4.66
CA GLU A 19 -4.88 11.35 -5.88
C GLU A 19 -4.93 12.86 -5.62
N TYR A 20 -5.73 13.28 -4.64
CA TYR A 20 -5.87 14.70 -4.29
C TYR A 20 -4.54 15.29 -3.78
N GLN A 21 -3.83 14.51 -2.93
CA GLN A 21 -2.52 14.90 -2.41
C GLN A 21 -1.35 14.51 -3.33
N ARG A 22 -1.62 13.75 -4.40
CA ARG A 22 -0.62 13.14 -5.29
C ARG A 22 0.39 12.29 -4.52
N GLU A 23 -0.13 11.45 -3.63
CA GLU A 23 0.68 10.62 -2.74
C GLU A 23 0.36 9.14 -2.89
N VAL A 24 1.40 8.30 -2.79
CA VAL A 24 1.29 6.87 -2.59
C VAL A 24 1.90 6.54 -1.24
N ALA A 25 1.09 6.00 -0.33
CA ALA A 25 1.52 5.52 0.96
C ALA A 25 1.71 3.99 0.91
N VAL A 26 2.82 3.52 1.47
CA VAL A 26 3.12 2.09 1.68
C VAL A 26 3.18 1.84 3.18
N SER A 27 2.37 0.91 3.67
CA SER A 27 2.23 0.59 5.08
C SER A 27 2.40 -0.91 5.29
N GLN A 28 3.46 -1.31 6.02
CA GLN A 28 3.77 -2.72 6.28
C GLN A 28 4.04 -2.96 7.75
N ASN A 29 3.61 -4.14 8.25
CA ASN A 29 3.96 -4.61 9.58
C ASN A 29 4.90 -5.81 9.47
N ILE A 30 6.14 -5.67 9.93
CA ILE A 30 7.15 -6.72 9.91
C ILE A 30 7.60 -6.98 11.34
N ALA A 31 7.38 -8.21 11.82
CA ALA A 31 7.70 -8.62 13.20
C ALA A 31 7.14 -7.68 14.28
N GLY A 32 5.90 -7.19 14.08
CA GLY A 32 5.22 -6.30 15.02
C GLY A 32 5.65 -4.84 14.93
N LYS A 33 6.60 -4.50 14.04
CA LYS A 33 7.02 -3.13 13.78
C LYS A 33 6.29 -2.57 12.56
N GLN A 34 5.73 -1.38 12.72
CA GLN A 34 5.06 -0.65 11.67
C GLN A 34 6.07 0.16 10.85
N PHE A 35 5.98 0.04 9.52
CA PHE A 35 6.82 0.75 8.56
C PHE A 35 5.93 1.48 7.55
N ASP A 36 5.90 2.79 7.66
CA ASP A 36 5.14 3.66 6.76
C ASP A 36 6.10 4.51 5.91
N ARG A 37 5.84 4.55 4.61
CA ARG A 37 6.53 5.45 3.67
C ARG A 37 5.51 6.14 2.79
N VAL A 38 5.70 7.44 2.57
CA VAL A 38 4.86 8.24 1.67
C VAL A 38 5.73 8.76 0.54
N PHE A 39 5.24 8.62 -0.68
CA PHE A 39 5.89 9.11 -1.90
C PHE A 39 4.96 10.08 -2.61
N THR A 40 5.43 11.28 -2.89
CA THR A 40 4.72 12.24 -3.75
C THR A 40 5.09 11.98 -5.21
N PHE A 41 4.12 12.14 -6.12
CA PHE A 41 4.33 11.98 -7.56
C PHE A 41 3.80 13.18 -8.34
N ASP A 42 4.47 13.54 -9.43
CA ASP A 42 4.07 14.71 -10.24
C ASP A 42 2.85 14.40 -11.10
N LYS A 43 2.95 13.36 -11.93
CA LYS A 43 1.88 12.57 -12.58
C LYS A 43 2.50 11.44 -13.39
#